data_AF-A0A2D6SWE2-F1
#
_entry.id   AF-A0A2D6SWE2-F1
#
_cell.length_a   1.000
_cell.length_b   1.000
_cell.length_c   1.000
_cell.angle_alpha   90.00
_cell.angle_beta   90.00
_cell.angle_gamma   90.00
#
_symmetry.space_group_name_H-M   'P 1'
#
loop_
_entity.id
_entity.type
_entity.pdbx_description
1 polymer ?
#
loop_
_entity_poly.entity_id
_entity_poly.type
_entity_poly.pdbx_seq_one_letter_code
_entity_poly.pdbx_strand_id
1 'polypeptide(L)'
;MCLIGCGGTSAPESTVERIDPNEIQQGPILHDTLPDELLARIKNVHATFADVDGTPLDKWIDDFKRDLDPEGNVSIWEDMQVAYNSYCNDRDLPLQTRKEVFKIVLMRSMMPDDEVLSRLELEHIAADDVRSILAAYPGDAKPIDVIQTDQ
;
A
#
# COMPACT_ATOMS: atom_id res chain seq x y z
N MET A 1 -10.55 51.88 -16.49
CA MET A 1 -10.51 51.09 -15.25
C MET A 1 -11.13 49.74 -15.57
N CYS A 2 -10.31 48.73 -15.87
CA CYS A 2 -10.76 47.41 -16.30
C CYS A 2 -10.44 46.42 -15.18
N LEU A 3 -11.48 45.79 -14.63
CA LEU A 3 -11.40 44.76 -13.60
C LEU A 3 -10.99 43.45 -14.27
N ILE A 4 -9.95 42.79 -13.76
CA ILE A 4 -9.64 41.39 -14.09
C ILE A 4 -9.81 40.61 -12.80
N GLY A 5 -10.91 39.85 -12.74
CA GLY A 5 -11.13 38.84 -11.71
C GLY A 5 -10.37 37.57 -12.09
N CYS A 6 -9.45 37.15 -11.23
CA CYS A 6 -8.85 35.82 -11.31
C CYS A 6 -9.88 34.81 -10.76
N GLY A 7 -10.53 34.07 -11.66
CA GLY A 7 -11.23 32.85 -11.28
C GLY A 7 -10.21 31.78 -10.95
N GLY A 8 -9.91 31.59 -9.67
CA GLY A 8 -9.19 30.41 -9.21
C GLY A 8 -10.13 29.21 -9.30
N THR A 9 -9.89 28.32 -10.25
CA THR A 9 -10.51 27.00 -10.24
C THR A 9 -9.81 26.20 -9.15
N SER A 10 -10.45 26.01 -8.01
CA SER A 10 -9.99 25.06 -6.99
C SER A 10 -10.01 23.66 -7.60
N ALA A 11 -8.95 22.87 -7.34
CA ALA A 11 -8.94 21.44 -7.66
C ALA A 11 -10.18 20.77 -7.01
N PRO A 12 -10.75 19.73 -7.63
CA PRO A 12 -11.84 18.98 -6.99
C PRO A 12 -11.36 18.45 -5.63
N GLU A 13 -12.21 18.56 -4.62
CA GLU A 13 -11.95 17.98 -3.30
C GLU A 13 -11.95 16.45 -3.43
N SER A 14 -10.85 15.79 -3.06
CA SER A 14 -10.79 14.34 -2.96
C SER A 14 -11.35 13.89 -1.60
N THR A 15 -12.26 12.92 -1.62
CA THR A 15 -12.78 12.25 -0.42
C THR A 15 -12.14 10.86 -0.28
N VAL A 16 -11.82 10.47 0.95
CA VAL A 16 -11.40 9.10 1.27
C VAL A 16 -12.64 8.31 1.65
N GLU A 17 -12.95 7.27 0.89
CA GLU A 17 -14.11 6.42 1.10
C GLU A 17 -13.68 4.95 1.14
N ARG A 18 -14.44 4.14 1.88
CA ARG A 18 -14.23 2.69 1.91
C ARG A 18 -15.10 2.06 0.83
N ILE A 19 -14.46 1.37 -0.09
CA ILE A 19 -15.10 0.64 -1.18
C ILE A 19 -14.73 -0.84 -1.04
N ASP A 20 -15.64 -1.75 -1.38
CA ASP A 20 -15.29 -3.17 -1.51
C ASP A 20 -14.34 -3.31 -2.72
N PRO A 21 -13.12 -3.87 -2.57
CA PRO A 21 -12.21 -4.04 -3.70
C PRO A 21 -12.83 -4.81 -4.88
N ASN A 22 -13.85 -5.64 -4.66
CA ASN A 22 -14.58 -6.36 -5.71
C ASN A 22 -15.54 -5.48 -6.53
N GLU A 23 -15.83 -4.26 -6.05
CA GLU A 23 -16.61 -3.26 -6.76
C GLU A 23 -15.74 -2.36 -7.66
N ILE A 24 -14.41 -2.48 -7.54
CA ILE A 24 -13.44 -1.73 -8.34
C ILE A 24 -12.99 -2.57 -9.52
N GLN A 25 -12.95 -1.95 -10.71
CA GLN A 25 -12.39 -2.59 -11.90
C GLN A 25 -10.90 -2.29 -12.01
N GLN A 26 -10.10 -3.31 -12.31
CA GLN A 26 -8.67 -3.12 -12.55
C GLN A 26 -8.45 -2.31 -13.83
N GLY A 27 -7.66 -1.24 -13.75
CA GLY A 27 -7.30 -0.40 -14.89
C GLY A 27 -6.47 -1.15 -15.95
N PRO A 28 -6.36 -0.59 -17.18
CA PRO A 28 -5.52 -1.16 -18.22
C PRO A 28 -4.03 -1.08 -17.86
N ILE A 29 -3.18 -1.79 -18.59
CA ILE A 29 -1.73 -1.57 -18.54
C ILE A 29 -1.44 -0.17 -19.07
N LEU A 30 -0.73 0.65 -18.28
CA LEU A 30 -0.33 2.01 -18.61
C LEU A 30 1.11 2.09 -19.07
N HIS A 31 1.95 1.17 -18.57
CA HIS A 31 3.39 1.11 -18.85
C HIS A 31 3.71 -0.21 -19.55
N ASP A 32 4.16 -0.18 -20.79
CA ASP A 32 4.54 -1.41 -21.52
C ASP A 32 5.75 -2.11 -20.88
N THR A 33 6.67 -1.32 -20.32
CA THR A 33 7.89 -1.77 -19.63
C THR A 33 8.15 -0.90 -18.40
N LEU A 34 8.80 -1.46 -17.38
CA LEU A 34 9.29 -0.73 -16.21
C LEU A 34 10.82 -0.59 -16.28
N PRO A 35 11.41 0.51 -15.78
CA PRO A 35 12.86 0.64 -15.69
C PRO A 35 13.51 -0.49 -14.88
N ASP A 36 14.74 -0.88 -15.23
CA ASP A 36 15.47 -1.98 -14.57
C ASP A 36 15.66 -1.75 -13.06
N GLU A 37 15.90 -0.51 -12.65
CA GLU A 37 16.03 -0.13 -11.24
C GLU A 37 14.73 -0.34 -10.47
N LEU A 38 13.59 0.06 -11.05
CA LEU A 38 12.27 -0.19 -10.47
C LEU A 38 11.96 -1.69 -10.39
N LEU A 39 12.29 -2.46 -11.43
CA LEU A 39 12.14 -3.91 -11.42
C LEU A 39 12.97 -4.58 -10.30
N ALA A 40 14.17 -4.07 -10.02
CA ALA A 40 15.00 -4.57 -8.93
C ALA A 40 14.34 -4.32 -7.55
N ARG A 41 13.76 -3.13 -7.36
CA ARG A 41 13.01 -2.78 -6.13
C ARG A 41 11.78 -3.65 -5.94
N ILE A 42 10.96 -3.80 -6.99
CA ILE A 42 9.78 -4.68 -6.99
C ILE A 42 10.16 -6.11 -6.62
N LYS A 43 11.24 -6.66 -7.20
CA LYS A 43 11.73 -8.01 -6.88
C LYS A 43 12.15 -8.15 -5.42
N ASN A 44 12.83 -7.14 -4.87
CA ASN A 44 13.28 -7.15 -3.49
C ASN A 44 12.10 -7.16 -2.50
N VAL A 45 11.12 -6.31 -2.74
CA VAL A 45 9.89 -6.24 -1.94
C VAL A 45 9.08 -7.52 -2.09
N HIS A 46 8.87 -8.00 -3.32
CA HIS A 46 8.15 -9.26 -3.60
C HIS A 46 8.77 -10.43 -2.83
N ALA A 47 10.10 -10.55 -2.84
CA ALA A 47 10.79 -11.61 -2.11
C ALA A 47 10.53 -11.58 -0.59
N THR A 48 10.27 -10.40 -0.01
CA THR A 48 9.93 -10.27 1.41
C THR A 48 8.54 -10.79 1.73
N PHE A 49 7.60 -10.59 0.82
CA PHE A 49 6.19 -10.94 1.04
C PHE A 49 5.74 -12.22 0.35
N ALA A 50 6.62 -12.89 -0.40
CA ALA A 50 6.26 -14.01 -1.27
C ALA A 50 5.54 -15.16 -0.55
N ASP A 51 5.85 -15.42 0.72
CA ASP A 51 5.24 -16.49 1.51
C ASP A 51 3.88 -16.10 2.14
N VAL A 52 3.71 -14.82 2.47
CA VAL A 52 2.49 -14.29 3.12
C VAL A 52 1.43 -13.82 2.13
N ASP A 53 1.85 -13.19 1.02
CA ASP A 53 0.99 -12.70 -0.07
C ASP A 53 0.69 -13.81 -1.08
N GLY A 54 1.69 -14.61 -1.44
CA GLY A 54 1.54 -15.75 -2.35
C GLY A 54 1.32 -15.39 -3.83
N THR A 55 1.23 -14.11 -4.19
CA THR A 55 1.10 -13.69 -5.58
C THR A 55 2.43 -13.89 -6.32
N PRO A 56 2.43 -14.47 -7.53
CA PRO A 56 3.63 -14.57 -8.37
C PRO A 56 4.24 -13.22 -8.75
N LEU A 57 5.57 -13.19 -8.94
CA LEU A 57 6.32 -11.97 -9.29
C LEU A 57 5.88 -11.37 -10.64
N ASP A 58 5.58 -12.20 -11.64
CA ASP A 58 5.10 -11.74 -12.95
C ASP A 58 3.78 -10.99 -12.82
N LYS A 59 2.86 -11.46 -11.98
CA LYS A 59 1.64 -10.75 -11.65
C LYS A 59 1.91 -9.43 -10.92
N TRP A 60 2.84 -9.39 -9.95
CA TRP A 60 3.25 -8.12 -9.32
C TRP A 60 3.75 -7.10 -10.36
N ILE A 61 4.62 -7.53 -11.27
CA ILE A 61 5.13 -6.67 -12.34
C ILE A 61 3.98 -6.17 -13.23
N ASP A 62 3.03 -7.02 -13.60
CA ASP A 62 1.85 -6.62 -14.38
C ASP A 62 0.93 -5.66 -13.62
N ASP A 63 0.80 -5.80 -12.30
CA ASP A 63 0.02 -4.88 -11.47
C ASP A 63 0.70 -3.51 -11.38
N PHE A 64 2.02 -3.45 -11.14
CA PHE A 64 2.79 -2.18 -11.16
C PHE A 64 2.75 -1.48 -12.53
N LYS A 65 2.67 -2.23 -13.63
CA LYS A 65 2.50 -1.65 -14.97
C LYS A 65 1.15 -0.95 -15.18
N ARG A 66 0.18 -1.14 -14.29
CA ARG A 66 -1.14 -0.48 -14.34
C ARG A 66 -1.22 0.74 -13.43
N ASP A 67 -0.23 0.93 -12.56
CA ASP A 67 -0.19 2.05 -11.64
C ASP A 67 0.03 3.37 -12.38
N LEU A 68 -0.65 4.43 -11.94
CA LEU A 68 -0.39 5.79 -12.45
C LEU A 68 1.03 6.25 -12.12
N ASP A 69 1.52 5.89 -10.93
CA ASP A 69 2.88 6.16 -10.45
C ASP A 69 3.49 4.88 -9.84
N PRO A 70 4.11 4.02 -10.67
CA PRO A 70 4.74 2.78 -10.20
C PRO A 70 5.88 3.01 -9.19
N GLU A 71 6.61 4.13 -9.32
CA GLU A 71 7.72 4.51 -8.43
C GLU A 71 7.20 4.93 -7.04
N GLY A 72 6.14 5.73 -7.02
CA GLY A 72 5.43 6.09 -5.80
C GLY A 72 4.84 4.86 -5.10
N ASN A 73 4.21 3.97 -5.87
CA ASN A 73 3.60 2.76 -5.31
C ASN A 73 4.64 1.79 -4.76
N VAL A 74 5.75 1.51 -5.45
CA VAL A 74 6.77 0.61 -4.89
C VAL A 74 7.35 1.17 -3.58
N SER A 75 7.44 2.50 -3.45
CA SER A 75 7.93 3.14 -2.23
C SER A 75 7.00 2.88 -1.04
N ILE A 76 5.68 2.79 -1.25
CA ILE A 76 4.72 2.38 -0.20
C ILE A 76 4.98 0.94 0.24
N TRP A 77 5.24 0.05 -0.71
CA TRP A 77 5.55 -1.34 -0.38
C TRP A 77 6.92 -1.49 0.31
N GLU A 78 7.88 -0.62 0.02
CA GLU A 78 9.15 -0.54 0.75
C GLU A 78 8.93 -0.05 2.18
N ASP A 79 8.05 0.93 2.42
CA ASP A 79 7.67 1.36 3.77
C ASP A 79 7.03 0.20 4.55
N MET A 80 6.15 -0.58 3.91
CA MET A 80 5.61 -1.83 4.48
C MET A 80 6.73 -2.83 4.79
N GLN A 81 7.70 -2.99 3.90
CA GLN A 81 8.84 -3.89 4.08
C GLN A 81 9.67 -3.49 5.31
N VAL A 82 9.92 -2.20 5.54
CA VAL A 82 10.62 -1.72 6.74
C VAL A 82 9.87 -2.13 8.01
N ALA A 83 8.59 -1.83 8.09
CA ALA A 83 7.77 -2.13 9.27
C ALA A 83 7.66 -3.65 9.51
N TYR A 84 7.42 -4.43 8.46
CA TYR A 84 7.36 -5.88 8.54
C TYR A 84 8.67 -6.48 9.05
N ASN A 85 9.80 -6.04 8.50
CA ASN A 85 11.11 -6.54 8.87
C ASN A 85 11.51 -6.17 10.30
N SER A 86 11.05 -5.03 10.82
CA SER A 86 11.27 -4.64 12.22
C SER A 86 10.74 -5.68 13.23
N TYR A 87 9.73 -6.46 12.81
CA TYR A 87 9.14 -7.52 13.62
C TYR A 87 9.60 -8.91 13.17
N CYS A 88 9.66 -9.19 11.87
CA CYS A 88 9.86 -10.54 11.38
C CYS A 88 11.32 -11.00 11.30
N ASN A 89 12.29 -10.11 11.05
CA ASN A 89 13.65 -10.55 10.65
C ASN A 89 14.43 -11.27 11.75
N ASP A 90 14.29 -10.86 13.00
CA ASP A 90 15.04 -11.41 14.13
C ASP A 90 14.25 -12.48 14.91
N ARG A 91 13.16 -13.00 14.32
CA ARG A 91 12.23 -13.91 15.00
C ARG A 91 11.91 -15.12 14.13
N ASP A 92 11.96 -16.31 14.73
CA ASP A 92 11.41 -17.53 14.10
C ASP A 92 9.90 -17.58 14.37
N LEU A 93 9.13 -16.96 13.47
CA LEU A 93 7.68 -16.84 13.59
C LEU A 93 6.97 -17.88 12.72
N PRO A 94 5.84 -18.46 13.17
CA PRO A 94 5.01 -19.28 12.30
C PRO A 94 4.38 -18.43 11.18
N LEU A 95 4.06 -19.05 10.05
CA LEU A 95 3.48 -18.36 8.88
C LEU A 95 2.23 -17.54 9.24
N GLN A 96 1.38 -18.03 10.15
CA GLN A 96 0.16 -17.30 10.53
C GLN A 96 0.46 -15.98 11.24
N THR A 97 1.46 -15.95 12.13
CA THR A 97 1.91 -14.69 12.75
C THR A 97 2.46 -13.74 11.69
N ARG A 98 3.26 -14.23 10.74
CA ARG A 98 3.78 -13.38 9.65
C ARG A 98 2.67 -12.81 8.77
N LYS A 99 1.63 -13.60 8.47
CA LYS A 99 0.44 -13.12 7.74
C LYS A 99 -0.31 -12.03 8.51
N GLU A 100 -0.36 -12.11 9.84
CA GLU A 100 -0.91 -11.04 10.66
C GLU A 100 -0.05 -9.77 10.62
N VAL A 101 1.29 -9.88 10.68
CA VAL A 101 2.18 -8.71 10.50
C VAL A 101 1.95 -8.08 9.13
N PHE A 102 1.86 -8.90 8.08
CA PHE A 102 1.57 -8.44 6.72
C PHE A 102 0.24 -7.69 6.66
N LYS A 103 -0.84 -8.24 7.27
CA LYS A 103 -2.14 -7.57 7.38
C LYS A 103 -2.04 -6.22 8.10
N ILE A 104 -1.27 -6.13 9.19
CA ILE A 104 -1.06 -4.89 9.95
C ILE A 104 -0.42 -3.82 9.05
N VAL A 105 0.71 -4.14 8.39
CA VAL A 105 1.43 -3.16 7.57
C VAL A 105 0.67 -2.78 6.29
N LEU A 106 -0.09 -3.72 5.73
CA LEU A 106 -0.98 -3.44 4.59
C LEU A 106 -2.12 -2.51 5.00
N MET A 107 -2.74 -2.71 6.16
CA MET A 107 -3.76 -1.77 6.63
C MET A 107 -3.15 -0.40 6.93
N ARG A 108 -1.97 -0.38 7.57
CA ARG A 108 -1.27 0.87 7.90
C ARG A 108 -0.87 1.68 6.68
N SER A 109 -0.56 1.06 5.54
CA SER A 109 -0.25 1.81 4.33
C SER A 109 -1.46 2.60 3.80
N MET A 110 -2.69 2.22 4.14
CA MET A 110 -3.92 2.85 3.65
C MET A 110 -4.63 3.76 4.67
N MET A 111 -4.39 3.58 5.97
CA MET A 111 -5.12 4.29 7.04
C MET A 111 -4.25 4.56 8.28
N PRO A 112 -4.58 5.56 9.12
CA PRO A 112 -3.80 5.89 10.30
C PRO A 112 -3.90 4.83 11.41
N ASP A 113 -2.95 4.85 12.34
CA ASP A 113 -2.78 3.86 13.42
C ASP A 113 -4.07 3.59 14.22
N ASP A 114 -4.81 4.63 14.59
CA ASP A 114 -6.03 4.52 15.39
C ASP A 114 -7.14 3.78 14.62
N GLU A 115 -7.28 4.06 13.32
CA GLU A 115 -8.21 3.36 12.45
C GLU A 115 -7.79 1.89 12.26
N VAL A 116 -6.49 1.62 12.08
CA VAL A 116 -5.97 0.25 12.02
C VAL A 116 -6.31 -0.50 13.32
N LEU A 117 -5.97 0.06 14.48
CA LEU A 117 -6.20 -0.55 15.79
C LEU A 117 -7.68 -0.82 16.07
N SER A 118 -8.59 0.02 15.57
CA SER A 118 -10.03 -0.17 15.73
C SER A 118 -10.60 -1.33 14.90
N ARG A 119 -9.84 -1.83 13.91
CA ARG A 119 -10.29 -2.80 12.90
C ARG A 119 -9.51 -4.10 12.91
N LEU A 120 -8.39 -4.16 13.62
CA LEU A 120 -7.56 -5.34 13.70
C LEU A 120 -8.23 -6.39 14.59
N GLU A 121 -8.62 -7.48 13.96
CA GLU A 121 -8.86 -8.76 14.62
C GLU A 121 -7.64 -9.64 14.35
N LEU A 122 -6.91 -9.96 15.43
CA LEU A 122 -5.66 -10.71 15.43
C LEU A 122 -5.74 -11.82 16.48
N GLU A 123 -5.20 -12.98 16.15
CA GLU A 123 -5.17 -14.18 16.99
C GLU A 123 -3.77 -14.48 17.53
N HIS A 124 -2.72 -14.06 16.82
CA HIS A 124 -1.35 -14.52 17.06
C HIS A 124 -0.36 -13.43 17.50
N ILE A 125 -0.74 -12.15 17.44
CA ILE A 125 0.12 -11.01 17.84
C ILE A 125 -0.46 -10.30 19.06
N ALA A 126 0.41 -10.00 20.04
CA ALA A 126 0.04 -9.23 21.22
C ALA A 126 -0.18 -7.74 20.89
N ALA A 127 -1.10 -7.07 21.60
CA ALA A 127 -1.44 -5.67 21.33
C ALA A 127 -0.24 -4.70 21.40
N ASP A 128 0.71 -4.93 22.32
CA ASP A 128 1.91 -4.10 22.45
C ASP A 128 2.86 -4.25 21.24
N ASP A 129 2.90 -5.44 20.66
CA ASP A 129 3.67 -5.71 19.44
C ASP A 129 3.05 -5.00 18.23
N VAL A 130 1.71 -4.97 18.12
CA VAL A 130 1.00 -4.24 17.06
C VAL A 130 1.41 -2.77 17.04
N ARG A 131 1.42 -2.11 18.20
CA ARG A 131 1.83 -0.70 18.30
C ARG A 131 3.28 -0.49 17.86
N SER A 132 4.15 -1.43 18.20
CA SER A 132 5.56 -1.37 17.81
C SER A 132 5.74 -1.54 16.30
N ILE A 133 4.97 -2.43 15.66
CA ILE A 133 4.95 -2.62 14.20
C ILE A 133 4.44 -1.35 13.51
N LEU A 134 3.34 -0.76 13.99
CA LEU A 134 2.76 0.47 13.42
C LEU A 134 3.75 1.64 13.50
N ALA A 135 4.41 1.82 14.66
CA ALA A 135 5.40 2.88 14.86
C ALA A 135 6.66 2.72 13.99
N ALA A 136 6.95 1.52 13.50
CA ALA A 136 8.08 1.28 12.60
C ALA A 136 7.77 1.63 11.14
N TYR A 137 6.51 1.89 10.79
CA TYR A 137 6.12 2.30 9.43
C TYR A 137 6.56 3.75 9.16
N PRO A 138 7.46 3.99 8.19
CA PRO A 138 8.11 5.30 8.04
C PRO A 138 7.24 6.36 7.34
N GLY A 139 6.19 5.97 6.61
CA GLY A 139 5.36 6.86 5.81
C GLY A 139 4.00 7.24 6.43
N ASP A 140 3.34 8.20 5.80
CA ASP A 140 1.93 8.46 6.07
C ASP A 140 1.03 7.45 5.37
N ALA A 141 -0.23 7.36 5.81
CA ALA A 141 -1.24 6.59 5.10
C ALA A 141 -1.48 7.18 3.70
N LYS A 142 -1.50 6.31 2.69
CA LYS A 142 -1.74 6.63 1.28
C LYS A 142 -2.82 5.69 0.73
N PRO A 143 -4.11 6.03 0.89
CA PRO A 143 -5.19 5.27 0.26
C PRO A 143 -5.03 5.29 -1.26
N ILE A 144 -5.60 4.28 -1.93
CA ILE A 144 -5.51 4.12 -3.38
C ILE A 144 -6.38 5.17 -4.07
N ASP A 145 -5.84 5.80 -5.11
CA ASP A 145 -6.60 6.67 -6.00
C ASP A 145 -7.56 5.85 -6.88
N VAL A 146 -8.85 6.18 -6.82
CA VAL A 146 -9.89 5.56 -7.66
C VAL A 146 -10.37 6.58 -8.69
N ILE A 147 -10.14 6.29 -9.97
CA ILE A 147 -10.65 7.11 -11.07
C ILE A 147 -12.10 6.71 -11.33
N GLN A 148 -13.02 7.66 -11.15
CA GLN A 148 -14.41 7.49 -11.61
C GLN A 148 -14.43 7.61 -13.14
N THR A 149 -14.85 6.55 -13.82
CA THR A 149 -15.12 6.57 -15.25
C THR A 149 -16.63 6.68 -15.46
N ASP A 150 -17.07 7.66 -16.25
CA ASP A 150 -18.46 7.71 -16.70
C ASP A 150 -18.78 6.40 -17.44
N GLN A 151 -19.79 5.67 -16.98
CA GLN A 151 -20.29 4.45 -17.63
C GLN A 151 -21.08 4.75 -18.91
#